data_AF-A0A0L7LCN3-F1
#
_entry.id   AF-A0A0L7LCN3-F1
#
_cell.length_a   1.000
_cell.length_b   1.000
_cell.length_c   1.000
_cell.angle_alpha   90.00
_cell.angle_beta   90.00
_cell.angle_gamma   90.00
#
_symmetry.space_group_name_H-M   'P 1'
#
loop_
_entity.id
_entity.type
_entity.pdbx_description
1 polymer ?
#
loop_
_entity_poly.entity_id
_entity_poly.type
_entity_poly.pdbx_seq_one_letter_code
_entity_poly.pdbx_strand_id
1 'polypeptide(L)'
;MAKCTRCNKTVTKKAPGLECSRCGGLTHASTTCTDLSNKQLNILKSAENLNWTCSDCKKKSPFRKTSFIIPEDDMEDDDAGSEKSILLPINTSKF
;
A
#
# COMPACT_ATOMS: atom_id res chain seq x y z
N MET A 1 -6.55 15.08 22.07
CA MET A 1 -6.64 15.31 20.61
C MET A 1 -5.92 14.18 19.90
N ALA A 2 -6.53 13.58 18.88
CA ALA A 2 -5.92 12.46 18.18
C ALA A 2 -4.75 12.93 17.27
N LYS A 3 -3.65 12.18 17.26
CA LYS A 3 -2.42 12.51 16.51
C LYS A 3 -2.23 11.54 15.36
N CYS A 4 -1.70 12.05 14.25
CA CYS A 4 -1.26 11.23 13.13
C CYS A 4 -0.01 10.44 13.52
N THR A 5 -0.06 9.12 13.37
CA THR A 5 1.04 8.20 13.67
C THR A 5 2.26 8.39 12.77
N ARG A 6 2.09 8.97 11.57
CA ARG A 6 3.20 9.15 10.61
C ARG A 6 3.95 10.47 10.77
N CYS A 7 3.23 11.58 10.96
CA CYS A 7 3.85 12.92 11.04
C CYS A 7 3.81 13.53 12.44
N ASN A 8 3.22 12.84 13.43
CA ASN A 8 3.04 13.26 14.82
C ASN A 8 2.27 14.57 15.03
N LYS A 9 1.67 15.14 13.97
CA LYS A 9 0.82 16.34 14.04
C LYS A 9 -0.63 15.97 14.41
N THR A 10 -1.33 16.94 14.99
CA THR A 10 -2.73 16.79 15.39
C THR A 10 -3.65 16.63 14.19
N VAL A 11 -4.62 15.72 14.29
CA VAL A 11 -5.71 15.57 13.32
C VAL A 11 -6.80 16.58 13.64
N THR A 12 -7.30 17.28 12.62
CA THR A 12 -8.29 18.36 12.78
C THR A 12 -9.38 18.25 11.73
N LYS A 13 -10.46 19.04 11.88
CA LYS A 13 -11.52 19.11 10.84
C LYS A 13 -10.98 19.51 9.46
N LYS A 14 -9.96 20.38 9.41
CA LYS A 14 -9.32 20.85 8.16
C LYS A 14 -8.31 19.84 7.60
N ALA A 15 -7.77 18.97 8.44
CA ALA A 15 -6.82 17.91 8.08
C ALA A 15 -7.30 16.60 8.73
N PRO A 16 -8.32 15.94 8.14
CA PRO A 16 -8.94 14.75 8.71
C PRO A 16 -7.98 13.55 8.72
N GLY A 17 -8.34 12.53 9.51
CA GLY A 17 -7.58 11.29 9.63
C GLY A 17 -8.33 10.09 9.05
N LEU A 18 -7.57 9.08 8.63
CA LEU A 18 -8.03 7.72 8.37
C LEU A 18 -7.61 6.84 9.53
N GLU A 19 -8.52 5.97 9.96
CA GLU A 19 -8.26 4.97 10.98
C GLU A 19 -7.96 3.62 10.32
N CYS A 20 -6.87 2.97 10.75
CA CYS A 20 -6.50 1.66 10.26
C CYS A 20 -7.42 0.59 10.83
N SER A 21 -8.13 -0.14 9.96
CA SER A 21 -9.02 -1.25 10.33
C SER A 21 -8.37 -2.40 11.10
N ARG A 22 -7.03 -2.50 11.10
CA ARG A 22 -6.30 -3.57 11.82
C ARG A 22 -5.75 -3.16 13.17
N CYS A 23 -5.23 -1.95 13.31
CA CYS A 23 -4.55 -1.52 14.53
C CYS A 23 -5.20 -0.31 15.23
N GLY A 24 -6.27 0.27 14.68
CA GLY A 24 -6.88 1.51 15.19
C GLY A 24 -5.99 2.75 15.07
N GLY A 25 -4.81 2.62 14.45
CA GLY A 25 -3.87 3.73 14.28
C GLY A 25 -4.44 4.83 13.39
N LEU A 26 -4.32 6.08 13.82
CA LEU A 26 -4.82 7.23 13.09
C LEU A 26 -3.73 7.90 12.25
N THR A 27 -4.01 8.17 10.98
CA THR A 27 -3.06 8.80 10.05
C THR A 27 -3.77 9.88 9.25
N HIS A 28 -3.16 11.02 8.95
CA HIS A 28 -3.82 12.05 8.12
C HIS A 28 -4.27 11.47 6.77
N ALA A 29 -5.48 11.83 6.34
CA ALA A 29 -6.03 11.51 5.02
C ALA A 29 -5.35 12.36 3.93
N SER A 30 -4.05 12.17 3.76
CA SER A 30 -3.22 12.89 2.79
C SER A 30 -2.29 11.94 2.04
N THR A 31 -1.90 12.35 0.85
CA THR A 31 -0.93 11.64 0.00
C THR A 31 0.41 11.43 0.73
N THR A 32 0.83 12.41 1.52
CA THR A 32 2.08 12.38 2.30
C THR A 32 2.07 11.40 3.47
N CYS A 33 0.88 11.07 4.01
CA CYS A 33 0.76 10.23 5.20
C CYS A 33 0.25 8.81 4.90
N THR A 34 -0.47 8.58 3.79
CA THR A 34 -1.16 7.30 3.53
C THR A 34 -0.67 6.55 2.30
N ASP A 35 0.24 7.15 1.52
CA ASP A 35 0.67 6.65 0.20
C ASP A 35 -0.51 6.46 -0.79
N LEU A 36 -1.66 7.09 -0.52
CA LEU A 36 -2.86 7.09 -1.38
C LEU A 36 -2.91 8.35 -2.22
N SER A 37 -3.35 8.23 -3.47
CA SER A 37 -3.70 9.37 -4.31
C SER A 37 -4.95 10.10 -3.80
N ASN A 38 -5.13 11.37 -4.21
CA ASN A 38 -6.35 12.13 -3.91
C ASN A 38 -7.62 11.43 -4.40
N LYS A 39 -7.56 10.74 -5.56
CA LYS A 39 -8.70 9.98 -6.10
C LYS A 39 -9.07 8.81 -5.18
N GLN A 40 -8.08 8.05 -4.69
CA GLN A 40 -8.32 6.96 -3.74
C GLN A 40 -8.84 7.47 -2.40
N LEU A 41 -8.33 8.60 -1.91
CA LEU A 41 -8.83 9.25 -0.69
C LEU A 41 -10.29 9.66 -0.83
N ASN A 42 -10.68 10.23 -1.97
CA ASN A 42 -12.06 10.60 -2.24
C ASN A 42 -12.97 9.36 -2.31
N ILE A 43 -12.53 8.28 -2.96
CA ILE A 43 -13.27 7.02 -3.02
C ILE A 43 -13.51 6.46 -1.62
N LEU A 44 -12.46 6.40 -0.78
CA LEU A 44 -12.57 5.95 0.62
C LEU A 44 -13.52 6.83 1.44
N LYS A 45 -13.55 8.14 1.16
CA LYS A 45 -14.45 9.07 1.84
C LYS A 45 -15.92 8.88 1.46
N SER A 46 -16.20 8.48 0.21
CA SER A 46 -17.56 8.30 -0.30
C SER A 46 -18.12 6.90 -0.13
N ALA A 47 -17.27 5.88 0.05
CA ALA A 47 -17.67 4.49 0.09
C ALA A 47 -17.59 3.92 1.52
N GLU A 48 -18.74 3.66 2.12
CA GLU A 48 -18.84 3.15 3.51
C GLU A 48 -18.36 1.70 3.66
N ASN A 49 -18.36 0.94 2.56
CA ASN A 49 -17.95 -0.47 2.54
C ASN A 49 -16.45 -0.68 2.32
N LEU A 50 -15.65 0.39 2.22
CA LEU A 50 -14.21 0.29 2.04
C LEU A 50 -13.47 0.53 3.35
N ASN A 51 -12.65 -0.44 3.74
CA ASN A 51 -11.75 -0.31 4.87
C ASN A 51 -10.34 0.06 4.39
N TRP A 52 -9.67 0.93 5.15
CA TRP A 52 -8.26 1.24 4.95
C TRP A 52 -7.37 0.49 5.94
N THR A 53 -6.18 0.10 5.48
CA THR A 53 -5.13 -0.53 6.30
C THR A 53 -3.84 0.26 6.12
N CYS A 54 -3.17 0.63 7.20
CA CYS A 54 -1.91 1.38 7.14
C CYS A 54 -0.75 0.54 6.58
N SER A 55 0.29 1.21 6.09
CA SER A 55 1.44 0.58 5.44
C SER A 55 2.16 -0.44 6.36
N ASP A 56 2.23 -0.18 7.66
CA ASP A 56 2.86 -1.12 8.61
C ASP A 56 2.05 -2.40 8.79
N CYS A 57 0.72 -2.28 8.85
CA CYS A 57 -0.17 -3.44 8.94
C CYS A 57 -0.21 -4.22 7.62
N LYS A 58 -0.07 -3.55 6.47
CA LYS A 58 0.09 -4.21 5.17
C LYS A 58 1.37 -5.06 5.12
N LYS A 59 2.50 -4.53 5.61
CA LYS A 59 3.79 -5.25 5.64
C LYS A 59 3.79 -6.48 6.54
N LYS A 60 3.04 -6.44 7.65
CA LYS A 60 2.89 -7.56 8.59
C LYS A 60 1.88 -8.60 8.12
N SER A 61 1.14 -8.34 7.05
CA SER A 61 0.10 -9.23 6.56
C SER A 61 0.70 -10.43 5.82
N PRO A 62 0.38 -11.67 6.20
CA PRO A 62 0.79 -12.85 5.43
C PRO A 62 -0.01 -13.01 4.11
N PHE A 63 -1.10 -12.25 3.94
CA PHE A 63 -2.01 -12.35 2.79
C PHE A 63 -1.50 -11.64 1.53
N ARG A 64 -1.88 -12.20 0.36
CA ARG A 64 -1.48 -11.77 -1.00
C ARG A 64 -1.52 -10.25 -1.18
N LYS A 65 -0.53 -9.73 -1.92
CA LYS A 65 -0.39 -8.32 -2.28
C LYS A 65 -1.54 -7.78 -3.15
N THR A 66 -2.29 -8.66 -3.81
CA THR A 66 -3.40 -8.32 -4.70
C THR A 66 -4.61 -9.20 -4.41
N SER A 67 -5.80 -8.62 -4.54
CA SER A 67 -7.07 -9.36 -4.58
C SER A 67 -7.52 -9.66 -6.02
N PHE A 68 -6.77 -9.18 -7.01
CA PHE A 68 -7.00 -9.46 -8.43
C PHE A 68 -6.30 -10.76 -8.79
N ILE A 69 -7.07 -11.70 -9.36
CA ILE A 69 -6.57 -12.90 -10.02
C ILE A 69 -6.53 -12.57 -11.51
N ILE A 70 -5.36 -12.68 -12.10
CA ILE A 70 -5.18 -12.64 -13.55
C ILE A 70 -5.05 -14.12 -13.94
N PRO A 71 -6.05 -14.72 -14.62
CA PRO A 71 -5.88 -16.04 -15.20
C PRO A 71 -4.65 -16.03 -16.10
N GLU A 72 -3.86 -17.09 -16.04
CA GLU A 72 -2.89 -17.36 -17.10
C GLU A 72 -3.72 -17.73 -18.33
N ASP A 73 -4.09 -16.74 -19.15
CA ASP A 73 -4.64 -17.02 -20.47
C ASP A 73 -3.57 -17.82 -21.22
N ASP A 74 -3.96 -18.99 -21.74
CA ASP A 74 -3.10 -19.92 -22.47
C ASP A 74 -2.20 -19.15 -23.45
N MET A 75 -0.89 -19.12 -23.16
CA MET A 75 0.11 -18.52 -24.03
C MET A 75 0.19 -19.32 -25.34
N GLU A 76 -0.55 -18.88 -26.37
CA GLU A 76 -0.06 -18.99 -27.74
C GLU A 76 0.94 -17.84 -27.98
N ASP A 77 2.22 -18.22 -27.87
CA ASP A 77 3.44 -17.70 -28.54
C ASP A 77 3.34 -16.35 -29.30
N ASP A 78 4.03 -15.30 -28.85
CA ASP A 78 5.33 -14.85 -29.43
C ASP A 78 5.73 -13.43 -28.94
N ASP A 79 7.04 -13.23 -28.80
CA ASP A 79 7.82 -11.97 -28.81
C ASP A 79 7.87 -11.02 -27.57
N ALA A 80 8.95 -11.22 -26.81
CA ALA A 80 9.93 -10.24 -26.32
C ALA A 80 9.50 -8.92 -25.65
N GLY A 81 9.78 -8.85 -24.33
CA GLY A 81 10.64 -7.77 -23.82
C GLY A 81 10.12 -6.97 -22.61
N SER A 82 10.61 -7.29 -21.41
CA SER A 82 11.21 -6.29 -20.49
C SER A 82 11.83 -6.98 -19.26
N GLU A 83 13.06 -7.50 -19.40
CA GLU A 83 13.91 -7.79 -18.24
C GLU A 83 14.82 -6.60 -17.96
N LYS A 84 14.73 -6.06 -16.73
CA LYS A 84 15.77 -5.34 -15.97
C LYS A 84 15.15 -4.95 -14.61
N SER A 85 15.68 -5.26 -13.42
CA SER A 85 17.00 -5.79 -13.05
C SER A 85 16.89 -6.29 -11.60
N ILE A 86 17.42 -7.47 -11.28
CA ILE A 86 17.82 -7.80 -9.91
C ILE A 86 19.31 -8.17 -9.98
N LEU A 87 20.17 -7.18 -9.69
CA LEU A 87 21.57 -7.43 -9.39
C LEU A 87 21.65 -7.99 -7.97
N LEU A 88 22.04 -9.26 -7.82
CA LEU A 88 22.59 -9.78 -6.57
C LEU A 88 24.09 -10.01 -6.78
N PRO A 89 24.96 -9.57 -5.85
CA PRO A 89 26.39 -9.83 -5.95
C PRO A 89 26.67 -11.31 -5.64
N ILE A 90 27.28 -12.02 -6.58
CA ILE A 90 27.79 -13.38 -6.38
C ILE A 90 29.06 -13.29 -5.54
N ASN A 91 29.05 -13.86 -4.34
CA ASN A 91 30.23 -14.01 -3.49
C ASN A 91 30.96 -15.29 -3.88
N THR A 92 32.10 -15.19 -4.56
CA THR A 92 32.95 -16.33 -4.93
C THR A 92 34.01 -16.61 -3.86
N SER A 93 33.57 -17.03 -2.67
CA SER A 93 34.47 -17.58 -1.65
C SER A 93 34.25 -19.10 -1.57
N LYS A 94 35.26 -19.88 -1.99
CA LYS A 94 35.32 -21.35 -2.14
C LYS A 94 34.55 -21.85 -3.37
N PHE A 95 35.14 -22.53 -4.34
CA PHE A 95 36.12 -23.62 -4.28
C PHE A 95 37.19 -23.48 -5.38
#